data_AF-A0A8S4D9T7-F1
#
_entry.id   AF-A0A8S4D9T7-F1
#
_cell.length_a   1.000
_cell.length_b   1.000
_cell.length_c   1.000
_cell.angle_alpha   90.00
_cell.angle_beta   90.00
_cell.angle_gamma   90.00
#
_symmetry.space_group_name_H-M   'P 1'
#
loop_
_entity.id
_entity.type
_entity.pdbx_description
1 polymer ?
#
loop_
_entity_poly.entity_id
_entity_poly.type
_entity_poly.pdbx_seq_one_letter_code
_entity_poly.pdbx_strand_id
1 'polypeptide(L)'
;MGSRSAERVDQSKEEWWKDRVFVSTPRWKRGVPATLSALPVVATEESPLLQPYPSWEWHNAANCSGFISVFRMNIDHCGVMWVLDSGGVEAFETPRQLCPPTLYAIDLATDKVLARYPIPAEFVLQNSLITNIIVDSRDARCRDLHVYIADAWRFGLIVFRASDAAFWRFSHYSFYPEPLLSNYTLHGLNYQWSDGLFGMSLGKMQGNDRTLFYHAMSASMEFFVKTSVLRDPARVGNSVDEFKLLGEDRGAAGQVSASAVDRNGVMFYNLISKDSIGCWDTSKPYKKATLATIARNNDTLVFPNDLRIDHEVPQNVWMITNRLPMYQFNLINPDEYNFRIMYLDPVNTVKNTVCDSRNTVSYQSFLPGFSAAPSYLDFAYRRK
;
A
#
# COMPACT_ATOMS: atom_id res chain seq x y z
N MET A 1 -38.07 -6.21 -0.29
CA MET A 1 -37.15 -6.09 0.86
C MET A 1 -35.77 -5.78 0.29
N GLY A 2 -35.47 -4.49 0.12
CA GLY A 2 -34.39 -4.02 -0.75
C GLY A 2 -33.25 -3.34 0.03
N SER A 3 -32.04 -3.55 -0.50
CA SER A 3 -30.83 -2.70 -0.45
C SER A 3 -30.49 -1.97 0.86
N ARG A 4 -29.55 -2.53 1.65
CA ARG A 4 -28.78 -1.82 2.70
C ARG A 4 -27.31 -2.23 2.70
N SER A 5 -26.60 -2.10 1.57
CA SER A 5 -25.22 -2.59 1.43
C SER A 5 -24.17 -1.53 1.07
N ALA A 6 -24.50 -0.24 1.00
CA ALA A 6 -23.59 0.80 0.47
C ALA A 6 -22.85 1.65 1.53
N GLU A 7 -22.87 1.30 2.82
CA GLU A 7 -22.58 2.30 3.86
C GLU A 7 -21.10 2.52 4.26
N ARG A 8 -20.10 1.69 3.93
CA ARG A 8 -18.81 1.73 4.69
C ARG A 8 -17.57 1.30 3.90
N VAL A 9 -17.14 2.10 2.92
CA VAL A 9 -15.91 1.89 2.14
C VAL A 9 -14.76 2.72 2.74
N ASP A 10 -14.42 2.52 4.01
CA ASP A 10 -13.59 3.51 4.70
C ASP A 10 -12.07 3.34 4.56
N GLN A 11 -11.62 2.16 4.16
CA GLN A 11 -10.22 1.77 4.29
C GLN A 11 -9.69 1.10 3.05
N SER A 12 -10.09 1.67 1.92
CA SER A 12 -9.80 1.13 0.63
C SER A 12 -8.32 1.09 0.33
N LYS A 13 -7.95 0.00 -0.33
CA LYS A 13 -6.66 -0.21 -0.98
C LYS A 13 -6.93 -0.69 -2.36
N GLU A 14 -6.09 -0.28 -3.29
CA GLU A 14 -6.33 -0.55 -4.71
C GLU A 14 -5.19 -1.25 -5.39
N GLU A 15 -5.57 -1.99 -6.42
CA GLU A 15 -4.68 -2.50 -7.43
C GLU A 15 -5.40 -2.41 -8.78
N TRP A 16 -4.62 -2.30 -9.85
CA TRP A 16 -5.10 -1.99 -11.19
C TRP A 16 -4.67 -3.05 -12.17
N TRP A 17 -5.60 -3.49 -13.01
CA TRP A 17 -5.29 -4.42 -14.08
C TRP A 17 -6.23 -4.22 -15.26
N LYS A 18 -5.67 -3.76 -16.38
CA LYS A 18 -6.43 -3.47 -17.61
C LYS A 18 -7.55 -2.47 -17.34
N ASP A 19 -8.79 -2.91 -17.48
CA ASP A 19 -10.02 -2.13 -17.36
C ASP A 19 -10.68 -2.24 -15.99
N ARG A 20 -10.00 -2.82 -14.99
CA ARG A 20 -10.54 -3.02 -13.64
C ARG A 20 -9.67 -2.43 -12.53
N VAL A 21 -10.36 -1.91 -11.53
CA VAL A 21 -9.86 -1.44 -10.24
C VAL A 21 -10.33 -2.41 -9.18
N PHE A 22 -9.41 -2.95 -8.39
CA PHE A 22 -9.77 -3.75 -7.23
C PHE A 22 -9.73 -2.86 -6.00
N VAL A 23 -10.71 -3.01 -5.12
CA VAL A 23 -10.83 -2.22 -3.89
C VAL A 23 -11.02 -3.17 -2.73
N SER A 24 -10.11 -3.14 -1.76
CA SER A 24 -10.35 -3.80 -0.48
C SER A 24 -11.22 -2.96 0.43
N THR A 25 -12.00 -3.61 1.29
CA THR A 25 -12.80 -2.98 2.34
C THR A 25 -12.64 -3.86 3.59
N PRO A 26 -11.55 -3.66 4.36
CA PRO A 26 -11.31 -4.43 5.57
C PRO A 26 -12.50 -4.35 6.54
N ARG A 27 -12.83 -5.46 7.20
CA ARG A 27 -13.95 -5.53 8.16
C ARG A 27 -13.56 -4.97 9.54
N TRP A 28 -12.98 -3.77 9.62
CA TRP A 28 -12.53 -3.16 10.90
C TRP A 28 -13.68 -2.62 11.75
N LYS A 29 -14.88 -2.46 11.17
CA LYS A 29 -16.14 -2.25 11.88
C LYS A 29 -17.21 -3.17 11.31
N ARG A 30 -18.30 -3.36 12.04
CA ARG A 30 -19.47 -4.10 11.55
C ARG A 30 -20.13 -3.43 10.35
N GLY A 31 -20.80 -4.26 9.54
CA GLY A 31 -21.62 -3.81 8.40
C GLY A 31 -20.90 -3.77 7.06
N VAL A 32 -19.74 -4.43 6.94
CA VAL A 32 -19.00 -4.55 5.67
C VAL A 32 -19.38 -5.87 4.97
N PRO A 33 -20.20 -5.83 3.90
CA PRO A 33 -20.75 -7.04 3.28
C PRO A 33 -19.68 -7.81 2.48
N ALA A 34 -18.94 -7.10 1.64
CA ALA A 34 -17.81 -7.62 0.87
C ALA A 34 -16.53 -6.91 1.28
N THR A 35 -15.43 -7.66 1.37
CA THR A 35 -14.13 -7.13 1.79
C THR A 35 -13.15 -6.94 0.63
N LEU A 36 -13.51 -7.43 -0.55
CA LEU A 36 -12.77 -7.26 -1.80
C LEU A 36 -13.81 -7.07 -2.91
N SER A 37 -13.63 -6.01 -3.67
CA SER A 37 -14.54 -5.61 -4.72
C SER A 37 -13.78 -5.21 -5.99
N ALA A 38 -14.48 -5.17 -7.12
CA ALA A 38 -13.98 -4.66 -8.38
C ALA A 38 -14.88 -3.52 -8.89
N LEU A 39 -14.27 -2.60 -9.63
CA LEU A 39 -14.90 -1.50 -10.33
C LEU A 39 -14.30 -1.39 -11.75
N PRO A 40 -15.06 -0.95 -12.76
CA PRO A 40 -14.47 -0.59 -14.05
C PRO A 40 -13.62 0.69 -13.93
N VAL A 41 -12.52 0.77 -14.67
CA VAL A 41 -11.64 1.97 -14.73
C VAL A 41 -12.41 3.17 -15.27
N VAL A 42 -13.21 2.96 -16.32
CA VAL A 42 -14.11 3.99 -16.84
C VAL A 42 -15.41 3.93 -16.06
N ALA A 43 -15.48 4.72 -14.99
CA ALA A 43 -16.71 4.87 -14.24
C ALA A 43 -17.75 5.64 -15.09
N THR A 44 -18.97 5.12 -15.14
CA THR A 44 -20.11 5.80 -15.82
C THR A 44 -20.79 6.83 -14.93
N GLU A 45 -20.45 6.86 -13.64
CA GLU A 45 -20.99 7.74 -12.61
C GLU A 45 -19.91 8.09 -11.58
N GLU A 46 -20.08 9.19 -10.86
CA GLU A 46 -19.14 9.59 -9.80
C GLU A 46 -19.12 8.61 -8.61
N SER A 47 -20.11 7.75 -8.39
CA SER A 47 -20.14 6.84 -7.23
C SER A 47 -20.62 5.45 -7.61
N PRO A 48 -19.82 4.71 -8.40
CA PRO A 48 -20.20 3.38 -8.80
C PRO A 48 -20.28 2.45 -7.59
N LEU A 49 -21.26 1.54 -7.63
CA LEU A 49 -21.42 0.51 -6.62
C LEU A 49 -20.26 -0.48 -6.66
N LEU A 50 -19.66 -0.76 -5.50
CA LEU A 50 -18.69 -1.86 -5.36
C LEU A 50 -19.33 -3.20 -5.74
N GLN A 51 -18.68 -3.93 -6.64
CA GLN A 51 -19.07 -5.29 -7.02
C GLN A 51 -18.19 -6.29 -6.29
N PRO A 52 -18.73 -7.18 -5.44
CA PRO A 52 -17.92 -8.15 -4.71
C PRO A 52 -17.15 -9.07 -5.64
N TYR A 53 -15.87 -9.25 -5.33
CA TYR A 53 -14.95 -10.00 -6.18
C TYR A 53 -14.32 -11.20 -5.42
N PRO A 54 -14.11 -12.35 -6.08
CA PRO A 54 -14.61 -12.71 -7.42
C PRO A 54 -16.13 -12.90 -7.50
N SER A 55 -16.76 -13.24 -6.38
CA SER A 55 -18.21 -13.43 -6.28
C SER A 55 -18.65 -13.26 -4.83
N TRP A 56 -19.97 -13.11 -4.60
CA TRP A 56 -20.55 -13.07 -3.26
C TRP A 56 -20.22 -14.29 -2.39
N GLU A 57 -20.00 -15.45 -3.00
CA GLU A 57 -19.69 -16.70 -2.28
C GLU A 57 -18.41 -16.57 -1.46
N TRP A 58 -17.40 -15.87 -2.00
CA TRP A 58 -16.13 -15.63 -1.30
C TRP A 58 -16.26 -14.72 -0.08
N HIS A 59 -17.36 -13.97 0.06
CA HIS A 59 -17.59 -13.08 1.19
C HIS A 59 -18.44 -13.73 2.29
N ASN A 60 -19.03 -14.90 2.01
CA ASN A 60 -19.73 -15.74 2.98
C ASN A 60 -18.76 -16.73 3.65
N ALA A 61 -17.81 -16.20 4.41
CA ALA A 61 -16.64 -16.94 4.91
C ALA A 61 -16.92 -17.75 6.19
N ALA A 62 -17.97 -18.59 6.18
CA ALA A 62 -18.18 -19.56 7.25
C ALA A 62 -16.98 -20.52 7.33
N ASN A 63 -16.50 -20.80 8.55
CA ASN A 63 -15.37 -21.70 8.80
C ASN A 63 -14.08 -21.38 8.02
N CYS A 64 -13.79 -20.10 7.80
CA CYS A 64 -12.57 -19.66 7.10
C CYS A 64 -12.46 -20.22 5.66
N SER A 65 -13.58 -20.48 4.98
CA SER A 65 -13.61 -21.00 3.61
C SER A 65 -13.48 -19.92 2.53
N GLY A 66 -13.72 -18.65 2.88
CA GLY A 66 -13.58 -17.49 2.01
C GLY A 66 -12.85 -16.34 2.69
N PHE A 67 -13.03 -15.13 2.15
CA PHE A 67 -12.41 -13.92 2.67
C PHE A 67 -13.10 -13.42 3.95
N ILE A 68 -12.29 -13.20 4.97
CA ILE A 68 -12.70 -12.65 6.26
C ILE A 68 -12.56 -11.13 6.24
N SER A 69 -11.36 -10.62 5.96
CA SER A 69 -11.04 -9.20 6.03
C SER A 69 -9.77 -8.92 5.22
N VAL A 70 -9.96 -8.69 3.93
CA VAL A 70 -8.88 -8.38 2.98
C VAL A 70 -8.31 -7.00 3.30
N PHE A 71 -7.00 -6.97 3.55
CA PHE A 71 -6.30 -5.78 4.01
C PHE A 71 -5.50 -5.13 2.87
N ARG A 72 -4.78 -5.94 2.09
CA ARG A 72 -4.05 -5.51 0.88
C ARG A 72 -4.12 -6.54 -0.21
N MET A 73 -3.81 -6.09 -1.39
CA MET A 73 -3.59 -6.86 -2.59
C MET A 73 -2.38 -6.29 -3.34
N ASN A 74 -1.77 -7.11 -4.18
CA ASN A 74 -0.74 -6.67 -5.12
C ASN A 74 -0.79 -7.55 -6.37
N ILE A 75 -0.74 -6.94 -7.55
CA ILE A 75 -0.85 -7.64 -8.83
C ILE A 75 0.53 -7.77 -9.45
N ASP A 76 0.91 -9.00 -9.83
CA ASP A 76 2.13 -9.23 -10.58
C ASP A 76 1.95 -8.97 -12.07
N HIS A 77 3.07 -8.92 -12.80
CA HIS A 77 3.04 -8.66 -14.24
C HIS A 77 2.47 -9.84 -15.08
N CYS A 78 2.09 -10.96 -14.46
CA CYS A 78 1.40 -12.07 -15.12
C CYS A 78 -0.12 -12.00 -14.95
N GLY A 79 -0.63 -11.03 -14.19
CA GLY A 79 -2.06 -10.88 -13.94
C GLY A 79 -2.57 -11.81 -12.85
N VAL A 80 -1.71 -12.22 -11.92
CA VAL A 80 -2.14 -12.85 -10.67
C VAL A 80 -2.20 -11.79 -9.59
N MET A 81 -3.38 -11.65 -8.98
CA MET A 81 -3.57 -10.82 -7.79
C MET A 81 -3.29 -11.64 -6.54
N TRP A 82 -2.29 -11.21 -5.80
CA TRP A 82 -1.98 -11.71 -4.48
C TRP A 82 -2.79 -10.91 -3.46
N VAL A 83 -3.55 -11.60 -2.61
CA VAL A 83 -4.49 -10.96 -1.68
C VAL A 83 -4.13 -11.39 -0.26
N LEU A 84 -3.87 -10.41 0.60
CA LEU A 84 -3.65 -10.61 2.03
C LEU A 84 -4.96 -10.43 2.78
N ASP A 85 -5.47 -11.53 3.31
CA ASP A 85 -6.56 -11.55 4.28
C ASP A 85 -5.98 -11.60 5.69
N SER A 86 -6.33 -10.62 6.52
CA SER A 86 -5.87 -10.55 7.90
C SER A 86 -6.53 -11.59 8.82
N GLY A 87 -7.70 -12.12 8.44
CA GLY A 87 -8.49 -13.03 9.27
C GLY A 87 -9.10 -12.37 10.52
N GLY A 88 -8.84 -11.08 10.74
CA GLY A 88 -9.29 -10.29 11.87
C GLY A 88 -10.41 -9.32 11.50
N VAL A 89 -11.36 -9.15 12.40
CA VAL A 89 -12.51 -8.23 12.24
C VAL A 89 -12.62 -7.28 13.43
N GLU A 90 -13.38 -6.21 13.24
CA GLU A 90 -13.77 -5.27 14.31
C GLU A 90 -12.56 -4.59 14.98
N ALA A 91 -11.47 -4.37 14.23
CA ALA A 91 -10.21 -3.80 14.72
C ALA A 91 -10.36 -2.41 15.39
N PHE A 92 -11.38 -1.63 15.02
CA PHE A 92 -11.70 -0.34 15.62
C PHE A 92 -12.84 -0.39 16.66
N GLU A 93 -13.34 -1.58 16.95
CA GLU A 93 -14.41 -1.81 17.93
C GLU A 93 -13.92 -2.81 18.98
N THR A 94 -14.24 -4.09 18.81
CA THR A 94 -13.75 -5.19 19.65
C THR A 94 -12.97 -6.15 18.76
N PRO A 95 -11.63 -6.00 18.66
CA PRO A 95 -10.83 -6.81 17.76
C PRO A 95 -11.01 -8.31 17.99
N ARG A 96 -11.28 -9.05 16.92
CA ARG A 96 -11.50 -10.50 16.96
C ARG A 96 -10.75 -11.19 15.83
N GLN A 97 -9.90 -12.15 16.17
CA GLN A 97 -9.27 -13.05 15.19
C GLN A 97 -10.23 -14.22 14.92
N LEU A 98 -10.81 -14.28 13.72
CA LEU A 98 -11.72 -15.37 13.33
C LEU A 98 -10.97 -16.51 12.64
N CYS A 99 -9.95 -16.17 11.85
CA CYS A 99 -9.17 -17.10 11.04
C CYS A 99 -7.69 -16.69 11.03
N PRO A 100 -6.74 -17.59 10.77
CA PRO A 100 -5.34 -17.19 10.58
C PRO A 100 -5.19 -16.22 9.40
N PRO A 101 -4.24 -15.26 9.46
CA PRO A 101 -3.86 -14.48 8.29
C PRO A 101 -3.50 -15.39 7.12
N THR A 102 -3.97 -15.07 5.93
CA THR A 102 -3.91 -15.96 4.77
C THR A 102 -3.56 -15.16 3.52
N LEU A 103 -2.61 -15.66 2.75
CA LEU A 103 -2.26 -15.16 1.43
C LEU A 103 -3.03 -15.97 0.37
N TYR A 104 -3.78 -15.31 -0.50
CA TYR A 104 -4.48 -15.92 -1.62
C TYR A 104 -3.83 -15.49 -2.94
N ALA A 105 -3.92 -16.36 -3.95
CA ALA A 105 -3.57 -16.03 -5.32
C ALA A 105 -4.82 -16.15 -6.20
N ILE A 106 -5.13 -15.11 -6.97
CA ILE A 106 -6.30 -15.05 -7.85
C ILE A 106 -5.85 -14.75 -9.27
N ASP A 107 -6.20 -15.64 -10.21
CA ASP A 107 -6.00 -15.40 -11.63
C ASP A 107 -7.02 -14.37 -12.13
N LEU A 108 -6.55 -13.21 -12.57
CA LEU A 108 -7.41 -12.14 -13.08
C LEU A 108 -7.95 -12.42 -14.49
N ALA A 109 -7.41 -13.39 -15.23
CA ALA A 109 -7.96 -13.75 -16.53
C ALA A 109 -9.22 -14.61 -16.40
N THR A 110 -9.28 -15.45 -15.36
CA THR A 110 -10.39 -16.39 -15.14
C THR A 110 -11.24 -16.07 -13.90
N ASP A 111 -10.84 -15.05 -13.13
CA ASP A 111 -11.41 -14.66 -11.84
C ASP A 111 -11.48 -15.82 -10.83
N LYS A 112 -10.53 -16.76 -10.93
CA LYS A 112 -10.46 -17.95 -10.07
C LYS A 112 -9.38 -17.80 -9.01
N VAL A 113 -9.74 -18.17 -7.77
CA VAL A 113 -8.76 -18.34 -6.70
C VAL A 113 -7.95 -19.60 -7.00
N LEU A 114 -6.67 -19.42 -7.31
CA LEU A 114 -5.73 -20.48 -7.66
C LEU A 114 -5.24 -21.23 -6.44
N ALA A 115 -4.96 -20.49 -5.36
CA ALA A 115 -4.34 -21.05 -4.17
C ALA A 115 -4.62 -20.22 -2.91
N ARG A 116 -4.45 -20.89 -1.77
CA ARG A 116 -4.59 -20.36 -0.43
C ARG A 116 -3.40 -20.82 0.42
N TYR A 117 -2.71 -19.87 1.04
CA TYR A 117 -1.55 -20.10 1.89
C TYR A 117 -1.78 -19.44 3.26
N PRO A 118 -2.33 -20.19 4.24
CA PRO A 118 -2.38 -19.70 5.62
C PRO A 118 -0.96 -19.44 6.12
N ILE A 119 -0.72 -18.26 6.70
CA ILE A 119 0.59 -17.92 7.26
C ILE A 119 0.78 -18.77 8.53
N PRO A 120 1.87 -19.56 8.64
CA PRO A 120 2.12 -20.39 9.82
C PRO A 120 2.18 -19.55 11.11
N ALA A 121 1.63 -20.10 12.20
CA ALA A 121 1.43 -19.39 13.46
C ALA A 121 2.76 -18.94 14.10
N GLU A 122 3.85 -19.66 13.87
CA GLU A 122 5.19 -19.30 14.32
C GLU A 122 5.71 -17.97 13.73
N PHE A 123 5.15 -17.52 12.60
CA PHE A 123 5.50 -16.25 11.97
C PHE A 123 4.51 -15.12 12.28
N VAL A 124 3.37 -15.44 12.89
CA VAL A 124 2.33 -14.49 13.31
C VAL A 124 2.38 -14.34 14.82
N LEU A 125 3.04 -13.28 15.29
CA LEU A 125 3.19 -13.03 16.71
C LEU A 125 1.87 -12.58 17.35
N GLN A 126 1.77 -12.69 18.68
CA GLN A 126 0.60 -12.22 19.40
C GLN A 126 0.38 -10.72 19.16
N ASN A 127 -0.86 -10.34 18.84
CA ASN A 127 -1.24 -8.97 18.49
C ASN A 127 -0.47 -8.43 17.27
N SER A 128 -0.12 -9.30 16.31
CA SER A 128 0.29 -8.89 14.97
C SER A 128 -0.85 -8.23 14.22
N LEU A 129 -0.49 -7.24 13.39
CA LEU A 129 -1.36 -6.70 12.36
C LEU A 129 -0.60 -6.81 11.06
N ILE A 130 -0.97 -7.80 10.25
CA ILE A 130 -0.36 -8.02 8.95
C ILE A 130 -1.00 -7.03 7.97
N THR A 131 -0.25 -6.02 7.56
CA THR A 131 -0.82 -4.81 6.94
C THR A 131 -0.47 -4.63 5.48
N ASN A 132 0.68 -5.12 5.01
CA ASN A 132 1.12 -4.83 3.65
C ASN A 132 1.78 -6.00 2.95
N ILE A 133 1.65 -6.03 1.64
CA ILE A 133 2.36 -6.95 0.76
C ILE A 133 2.96 -6.23 -0.44
N ILE A 134 4.05 -6.78 -0.95
CA ILE A 134 4.59 -6.48 -2.27
C ILE A 134 5.10 -7.77 -2.90
N VAL A 135 4.81 -7.97 -4.20
CA VAL A 135 5.14 -9.19 -4.94
C VAL A 135 6.42 -8.96 -5.75
N ASP A 136 7.43 -9.79 -5.51
CA ASP A 136 8.67 -9.85 -6.28
C ASP A 136 8.60 -11.03 -7.25
N SER A 137 8.03 -10.78 -8.43
CA SER A 137 8.00 -11.72 -9.56
C SER A 137 9.06 -11.37 -10.61
N ARG A 138 9.87 -12.34 -11.04
CA ARG A 138 11.12 -12.09 -11.80
C ARG A 138 11.20 -12.65 -13.21
N ASP A 139 10.59 -13.81 -13.49
CA ASP A 139 10.62 -14.42 -14.82
C ASP A 139 9.34 -14.14 -15.60
N ALA A 140 9.39 -14.25 -16.92
CA ALA A 140 8.25 -13.98 -17.81
C ALA A 140 7.01 -14.85 -17.53
N ARG A 141 7.16 -15.93 -16.73
CA ARG A 141 6.08 -16.84 -16.34
C ARG A 141 5.72 -16.77 -14.85
N CYS A 142 6.28 -15.82 -14.10
CA CYS A 142 6.05 -15.63 -12.67
C CYS A 142 6.21 -16.89 -11.80
N ARG A 143 7.16 -17.77 -12.17
CA ARG A 143 7.54 -18.97 -11.41
C ARG A 143 8.56 -18.67 -10.30
N ASP A 144 9.44 -17.70 -10.54
CA ASP A 144 10.32 -17.17 -9.50
C ASP A 144 9.63 -16.01 -8.80
N LEU A 145 8.91 -16.34 -7.72
CA LEU A 145 8.03 -15.43 -7.03
C LEU A 145 8.21 -15.52 -5.51
N HIS A 146 8.41 -14.34 -4.93
CA HIS A 146 8.38 -14.11 -3.48
C HIS A 146 7.36 -13.03 -3.15
N VAL A 147 6.76 -13.13 -1.97
CA VAL A 147 5.90 -12.06 -1.43
C VAL A 147 6.49 -11.60 -0.12
N TYR A 148 6.73 -10.29 -0.01
CA TYR A 148 7.20 -9.64 1.21
C TYR A 148 5.99 -9.06 1.94
N ILE A 149 5.80 -9.46 3.19
CA ILE A 149 4.60 -9.24 3.97
C ILE A 149 4.97 -8.50 5.27
N ALA A 150 4.45 -7.29 5.44
CA ALA A 150 4.75 -6.44 6.60
C ALA A 150 3.79 -6.71 7.76
N ASP A 151 4.35 -6.77 8.97
CA ASP A 151 3.65 -6.81 10.23
C ASP A 151 3.88 -5.49 10.99
N ALA A 152 2.89 -4.60 10.93
CA ALA A 152 3.02 -3.24 11.45
C ALA A 152 3.08 -3.19 12.98
N TRP A 153 2.38 -4.10 13.68
CA TRP A 153 2.28 -4.06 15.14
C TRP A 153 3.34 -4.91 15.84
N ARG A 154 3.96 -5.86 15.14
CA ARG A 154 5.07 -6.67 15.67
C ARG A 154 6.36 -6.52 14.84
N PHE A 155 6.46 -5.42 14.10
CA PHE A 155 7.68 -4.87 13.50
C PHE A 155 8.53 -5.92 12.79
N GLY A 156 7.91 -6.70 11.91
CA GLY A 156 8.57 -7.81 11.23
C GLY A 156 8.22 -7.91 9.76
N LEU A 157 9.10 -8.56 9.02
CA LEU A 157 8.95 -8.83 7.61
C LEU A 157 8.85 -10.34 7.40
N ILE A 158 7.66 -10.82 7.06
CA ILE A 158 7.42 -12.21 6.67
C ILE A 158 7.70 -12.32 5.17
N VAL A 159 8.36 -13.39 4.77
CA VAL A 159 8.64 -13.69 3.36
C VAL A 159 7.97 -15.00 3.01
N PHE A 160 7.26 -15.01 1.89
CA PHE A 160 6.69 -16.19 1.27
C PHE A 160 7.43 -16.52 -0.02
N ARG A 161 7.65 -17.80 -0.30
CA ARG A 161 8.18 -18.31 -1.57
C ARG A 161 7.18 -19.25 -2.23
N ALA A 162 6.83 -18.96 -3.49
CA ALA A 162 5.81 -19.73 -4.18
C ALA A 162 6.23 -21.16 -4.56
N SER A 163 7.53 -21.39 -4.84
CA SER A 163 8.01 -22.68 -5.38
C SER A 163 7.84 -23.87 -4.44
N ASP A 164 7.89 -23.63 -3.13
CA ASP A 164 7.79 -24.63 -2.06
C ASP A 164 6.77 -24.24 -0.97
N ALA A 165 6.02 -23.16 -1.20
CA ALA A 165 5.09 -22.56 -0.24
C ALA A 165 5.70 -22.26 1.14
N ALA A 166 7.01 -22.00 1.20
CA ALA A 166 7.72 -21.77 2.45
C ALA A 166 7.53 -20.33 2.96
N PHE A 167 7.56 -20.20 4.29
CA PHE A 167 7.55 -18.93 5.00
C PHE A 167 8.76 -18.79 5.93
N TRP A 168 9.23 -17.57 6.11
CA TRP A 168 10.17 -17.20 7.17
C TRP A 168 9.97 -15.74 7.58
N ARG A 169 10.53 -15.32 8.72
CA ARG A 169 10.34 -13.97 9.28
C ARG A 169 11.67 -13.32 9.63
N PHE A 170 11.91 -12.13 9.11
CA PHE A 170 12.96 -11.23 9.56
C PHE A 170 12.44 -10.31 10.67
N SER A 171 13.31 -10.06 11.64
CA SER A 171 13.14 -9.04 12.68
C SER A 171 14.35 -8.12 12.63
N HIS A 172 14.12 -6.82 12.57
CA HIS A 172 15.19 -5.83 12.50
C HIS A 172 14.79 -4.54 13.19
N TYR A 173 15.74 -3.84 13.82
CA TYR A 173 15.45 -2.61 14.58
C TYR A 173 14.94 -1.46 13.69
N SER A 174 15.27 -1.47 12.39
CA SER A 174 14.74 -0.47 11.45
C SER A 174 13.26 -0.66 11.11
N PHE A 175 12.62 -1.75 11.55
CA PHE A 175 11.18 -1.97 11.36
C PHE A 175 10.33 -1.27 12.43
N TYR A 176 10.96 -0.69 13.45
CA TYR A 176 10.29 -0.03 14.55
C TYR A 176 9.89 1.41 14.16
N PRO A 177 8.78 1.91 14.69
CA PRO A 177 8.39 3.32 14.52
C PRO A 177 9.34 4.26 15.26
N GLU A 178 9.41 5.51 14.81
CA GLU A 178 10.06 6.59 15.54
C GLU A 178 9.10 7.16 16.58
N PRO A 179 9.41 7.09 17.90
CA PRO A 179 8.47 7.49 18.95
C PRO A 179 7.97 8.93 18.84
N LEU A 180 8.82 9.83 18.34
CA LEU A 180 8.49 11.25 18.16
C LEU A 180 7.51 11.50 17.01
N LEU A 181 7.36 10.54 16.08
CA LEU A 181 6.48 10.63 14.92
C LEU A 181 5.23 9.77 15.06
N SER A 182 5.07 9.08 16.20
CA SER A 182 3.85 8.33 16.54
C SER A 182 2.69 9.21 16.98
N ASN A 183 2.91 10.52 17.23
CA ASN A 183 1.86 11.46 17.54
C ASN A 183 1.46 12.25 16.28
N TYR A 184 0.23 12.07 15.83
CA TYR A 184 -0.29 12.67 14.61
C TYR A 184 -1.25 13.81 14.93
N THR A 185 -1.16 14.85 14.12
CA THR A 185 -2.17 15.91 14.06
C THR A 185 -2.59 16.06 12.60
N LEU A 186 -3.87 15.79 12.32
CA LEU A 186 -4.42 15.85 10.98
C LEU A 186 -5.76 16.57 11.01
N HIS A 187 -5.86 17.73 10.35
CA HIS A 187 -7.09 18.53 10.29
C HIS A 187 -7.76 18.77 11.66
N GLY A 188 -6.95 19.08 12.69
CA GLY A 188 -7.42 19.34 14.06
C GLY A 188 -7.67 18.08 14.91
N LEU A 189 -7.63 16.89 14.32
CA LEU A 189 -7.69 15.62 15.05
C LEU A 189 -6.29 15.20 15.51
N ASN A 190 -6.17 14.90 16.80
CA ASN A 190 -4.95 14.32 17.38
C ASN A 190 -5.16 12.83 17.65
N TYR A 191 -4.21 12.00 17.23
CA TYR A 191 -4.25 10.55 17.44
C TYR A 191 -2.84 9.98 17.51
N GLN A 192 -2.70 8.80 18.12
CA GLN A 192 -1.40 8.15 18.28
C GLN A 192 -1.42 6.80 17.59
N TRP A 193 -0.55 6.62 16.60
CA TRP A 193 -0.28 5.33 15.96
C TRP A 193 1.21 5.03 16.05
N SER A 194 1.54 3.80 16.41
CA SER A 194 2.93 3.32 16.49
C SER A 194 3.14 2.18 15.50
N ASP A 195 2.65 2.39 14.28
CA ASP A 195 2.76 1.41 13.20
C ASP A 195 4.21 1.40 12.70
N GLY A 196 4.86 0.24 12.82
CA GLY A 196 6.20 -0.02 12.33
C GLY A 196 6.21 -0.27 10.84
N LEU A 197 7.03 -1.24 10.39
CA LEU A 197 7.18 -1.60 8.97
C LEU A 197 5.83 -1.64 8.25
N PHE A 198 5.70 -0.81 7.22
CA PHE A 198 4.42 -0.60 6.56
C PHE A 198 4.60 -0.40 5.06
N GLY A 199 5.26 0.67 4.64
CA GLY A 199 5.53 0.94 3.23
C GLY A 199 6.72 0.14 2.72
N MET A 200 6.55 -0.48 1.54
CA MET A 200 7.58 -1.25 0.86
C MET A 200 7.48 -1.01 -0.64
N SER A 201 8.61 -0.80 -1.30
CA SER A 201 8.67 -0.63 -2.75
C SER A 201 9.88 -1.34 -3.35
N LEU A 202 9.68 -1.97 -4.51
CA LEU A 202 10.74 -2.66 -5.24
C LEU A 202 11.38 -1.69 -6.24
N GLY A 203 12.69 -1.54 -6.15
CA GLY A 203 13.48 -0.83 -7.16
C GLY A 203 13.61 -1.63 -8.46
N LYS A 204 14.27 -1.03 -9.46
CA LYS A 204 14.54 -1.69 -10.73
C LYS A 204 15.37 -2.96 -10.54
N MET A 205 15.09 -3.96 -11.39
CA MET A 205 15.92 -5.15 -11.50
C MET A 205 17.31 -4.78 -12.03
N GLN A 206 18.35 -5.24 -11.35
CA GLN A 206 19.75 -5.11 -11.76
C GLN A 206 20.37 -6.51 -11.74
N GLY A 207 20.55 -7.11 -12.93
CA GLY A 207 20.92 -8.52 -13.03
C GLY A 207 19.80 -9.42 -12.50
N ASN A 208 20.11 -10.24 -11.49
CA ASN A 208 19.12 -11.08 -10.79
C ASN A 208 18.89 -10.61 -9.34
N ASP A 209 18.98 -9.31 -9.09
CA ASP A 209 18.70 -8.73 -7.78
C ASP A 209 18.01 -7.37 -7.92
N ARG A 210 17.30 -6.97 -6.88
CA ARG A 210 16.73 -5.63 -6.77
C ARG A 210 16.70 -5.19 -5.32
N THR A 211 16.65 -3.89 -5.14
CA THR A 211 16.55 -3.28 -3.82
C THR A 211 15.08 -3.26 -3.37
N LEU A 212 14.80 -3.71 -2.15
CA LEU A 212 13.57 -3.40 -1.46
C LEU A 212 13.81 -2.14 -0.62
N PHE A 213 13.12 -1.06 -0.94
CA PHE A 213 13.03 0.12 -0.07
C PHE A 213 11.86 -0.07 0.90
N TYR A 214 12.05 0.34 2.14
CA TYR A 214 11.02 0.20 3.16
C TYR A 214 11.14 1.24 4.28
N HIS A 215 10.01 1.48 4.95
CA HIS A 215 9.94 2.35 6.11
C HIS A 215 8.83 1.91 7.07
N ALA A 216 8.96 2.34 8.31
CA ALA A 216 7.83 2.33 9.24
C ALA A 216 6.84 3.46 8.91
N MET A 217 5.56 3.26 9.19
CA MET A 217 4.53 4.27 8.92
C MET A 217 4.74 5.51 9.80
N SER A 218 4.93 5.29 11.09
CA SER A 218 5.27 6.35 12.06
C SER A 218 6.77 6.64 12.05
N ALA A 219 7.32 6.97 10.88
CA ALA A 219 8.73 7.31 10.70
C ALA A 219 8.96 8.25 9.50
N SER A 220 10.08 8.96 9.54
CA SER A 220 10.60 9.87 8.52
C SER A 220 11.80 9.29 7.76
N MET A 221 12.42 8.24 8.31
CA MET A 221 13.55 7.54 7.68
C MET A 221 13.09 6.58 6.58
N GLU A 222 13.95 6.39 5.57
CA GLU A 222 13.81 5.34 4.55
C GLU A 222 15.00 4.39 4.67
N PHE A 223 14.73 3.10 4.56
CA PHE A 223 15.75 2.07 4.61
C PHE A 223 15.72 1.23 3.33
N PHE A 224 16.76 0.44 3.15
CA PHE A 224 16.80 -0.51 2.05
C PHE A 224 17.54 -1.79 2.41
N VAL A 225 17.21 -2.85 1.70
CA VAL A 225 17.89 -4.14 1.74
C VAL A 225 17.85 -4.77 0.35
N LYS A 226 18.86 -5.58 0.01
CA LYS A 226 18.83 -6.35 -1.24
C LYS A 226 17.87 -7.54 -1.09
N THR A 227 17.06 -7.78 -2.12
CA THR A 227 16.10 -8.89 -2.12
C THR A 227 16.79 -10.26 -2.13
N SER A 228 18.03 -10.36 -2.64
CA SER A 228 18.87 -11.56 -2.47
C SER A 228 19.05 -11.99 -1.00
N VAL A 229 19.09 -11.03 -0.07
CA VAL A 229 19.13 -11.30 1.38
C VAL A 229 17.81 -11.88 1.86
N LEU A 230 16.71 -11.24 1.47
CA LEU A 230 15.37 -11.59 1.94
C LEU A 230 14.91 -12.96 1.40
N ARG A 231 15.37 -13.35 0.21
CA ARG A 231 14.95 -14.57 -0.49
C ARG A 231 15.60 -15.84 0.05
N ASP A 232 16.67 -15.70 0.84
CA ASP A 232 17.40 -16.80 1.46
C ASP A 232 17.06 -16.91 2.97
N PRO A 233 16.33 -17.96 3.40
CA PRO A 233 15.97 -18.15 4.81
C PRO A 233 17.19 -18.35 5.72
N ALA A 234 18.35 -18.78 5.20
CA ALA A 234 19.58 -18.88 5.98
C ALA A 234 20.10 -17.51 6.44
N ARG A 235 19.56 -16.42 5.88
CA ARG A 235 19.98 -15.04 6.17
C ARG A 235 19.23 -14.37 7.32
N VAL A 236 18.15 -14.98 7.84
CA VAL A 236 17.28 -14.38 8.86
C VAL A 236 18.01 -13.89 10.12
N GLY A 237 19.05 -14.61 10.55
CA GLY A 237 19.80 -14.31 11.78
C GLY A 237 21.17 -13.67 11.59
N ASN A 238 21.65 -13.49 10.35
CA ASN A 238 23.06 -13.11 10.08
C ASN A 238 23.21 -12.02 9.00
N SER A 239 22.16 -11.23 8.77
CA SER A 239 22.13 -10.19 7.74
C SER A 239 21.79 -8.79 8.29
N VAL A 240 21.89 -8.60 9.61
CA VAL A 240 21.57 -7.33 10.30
C VAL A 240 22.29 -6.15 9.64
N ASP A 241 23.56 -6.31 9.28
CA ASP A 241 24.35 -5.24 8.66
C ASP A 241 23.96 -4.95 7.21
N GLU A 242 23.03 -5.66 6.58
CA GLU A 242 22.63 -5.44 5.18
C GLU A 242 21.34 -4.63 5.05
N PHE A 243 20.64 -4.41 6.17
CA PHE A 243 19.56 -3.45 6.29
C PHE A 243 20.18 -2.08 6.57
N LYS A 244 20.11 -1.16 5.61
CA LYS A 244 20.82 0.12 5.65
C LYS A 244 19.87 1.30 5.60
N LEU A 245 20.20 2.35 6.35
CA LEU A 245 19.58 3.66 6.18
C LEU A 245 19.90 4.20 4.79
N LEU A 246 18.89 4.66 4.06
CA LEU A 246 19.03 5.10 2.68
C LEU A 246 19.68 6.49 2.56
N GLY A 247 19.43 7.37 3.53
CA GLY A 247 19.94 8.73 3.55
C GLY A 247 19.34 9.59 4.65
N GLU A 248 19.05 10.85 4.35
CA GLU A 248 18.48 11.81 5.31
C GLU A 248 17.00 11.52 5.64
N ASP A 249 16.54 12.02 6.78
CA ASP A 249 15.12 11.98 7.15
C ASP A 249 14.25 12.89 6.27
N ARG A 250 12.96 12.56 6.13
CA ARG A 250 11.94 13.39 5.45
C ARG A 250 11.45 14.58 6.29
N GLY A 251 12.02 14.81 7.47
CA GLY A 251 11.62 15.84 8.43
C GLY A 251 10.50 15.41 9.40
N ALA A 252 10.13 16.31 10.31
CA ALA A 252 9.17 16.07 11.40
C ALA A 252 7.72 15.77 10.95
N ALA A 253 7.39 16.04 9.67
CA ALA A 253 6.12 15.68 9.05
C ALA A 253 6.35 14.73 7.87
N GLY A 254 7.28 13.79 8.07
CA GLY A 254 7.82 12.89 7.06
C GLY A 254 7.18 11.50 7.04
N GLN A 255 6.07 11.29 7.78
CA GLN A 255 5.34 10.02 7.81
C GLN A 255 4.81 9.65 6.43
N VAL A 256 5.02 8.39 6.03
CA VAL A 256 4.63 7.86 4.73
C VAL A 256 3.75 6.62 4.92
N SER A 257 2.62 6.59 4.21
CA SER A 257 1.68 5.46 4.22
C SER A 257 1.97 4.41 3.14
N ALA A 258 2.45 4.84 1.97
CA ALA A 258 2.75 3.98 0.84
C ALA A 258 3.77 4.63 -0.08
N SER A 259 4.54 3.80 -0.77
CA SER A 259 5.45 4.21 -1.84
C SER A 259 5.52 3.16 -2.95
N ALA A 260 5.88 3.60 -4.15
CA ALA A 260 6.12 2.74 -5.30
C ALA A 260 7.14 3.37 -6.24
N VAL A 261 7.90 2.54 -6.97
CA VAL A 261 8.93 2.99 -7.92
C VAL A 261 8.47 2.69 -9.34
N ASP A 262 8.47 3.69 -10.22
CA ASP A 262 8.09 3.53 -11.62
C ASP A 262 9.20 2.87 -12.46
N ARG A 263 8.90 2.55 -13.73
CA ARG A 263 9.90 2.00 -14.67
C ARG A 263 11.07 2.95 -14.96
N ASN A 264 10.90 4.26 -14.76
CA ASN A 264 11.96 5.24 -14.93
C ASN A 264 12.87 5.34 -13.69
N GLY A 265 12.48 4.75 -12.56
CA GLY A 265 13.25 4.73 -11.34
C GLY A 265 12.92 5.90 -10.42
N VAL A 266 11.77 6.53 -10.61
CA VAL A 266 11.24 7.54 -9.70
C VAL A 266 10.33 6.87 -8.69
N MET A 267 10.66 7.02 -7.42
CA MET A 267 9.80 6.67 -6.31
C MET A 267 8.78 7.77 -6.10
N PHE A 268 7.52 7.38 -5.98
CA PHE A 268 6.42 8.23 -5.52
C PHE A 268 5.99 7.75 -4.15
N TYR A 269 5.63 8.68 -3.26
CA TYR A 269 5.24 8.33 -1.88
C TYR A 269 4.23 9.32 -1.30
N ASN A 270 3.33 8.80 -0.47
CA ASN A 270 2.29 9.58 0.18
C ASN A 270 2.82 10.24 1.46
N LEU A 271 2.64 11.55 1.64
CA LEU A 271 3.02 12.29 2.84
C LEU A 271 1.77 12.62 3.66
N ILE A 272 1.50 11.80 4.68
CA ILE A 272 0.24 11.83 5.46
C ILE A 272 0.06 13.21 6.12
N SER A 273 1.05 13.64 6.90
CA SER A 273 0.98 14.87 7.70
C SER A 273 1.09 16.16 6.87
N LYS A 274 1.12 16.06 5.54
CA LYS A 274 1.30 17.19 4.62
C LYS A 274 0.21 17.27 3.56
N ASP A 275 -0.76 16.37 3.54
CA ASP A 275 -1.80 16.30 2.50
C ASP A 275 -1.20 16.30 1.09
N SER A 276 -0.12 15.52 0.90
CA SER A 276 0.79 15.67 -0.24
C SER A 276 1.29 14.35 -0.80
N ILE A 277 1.77 14.39 -2.04
CA ILE A 277 2.55 13.33 -2.68
C ILE A 277 3.96 13.85 -2.90
N GLY A 278 4.94 13.06 -2.50
CA GLY A 278 6.35 13.30 -2.77
C GLY A 278 6.89 12.42 -3.89
N CYS A 279 8.06 12.80 -4.39
CA CYS A 279 8.84 12.02 -5.33
C CYS A 279 10.32 12.02 -4.98
N TRP A 280 11.03 11.00 -5.47
CA TRP A 280 12.49 10.89 -5.41
C TRP A 280 13.00 10.03 -6.57
N ASP A 281 14.00 10.52 -7.30
CA ASP A 281 14.70 9.71 -8.32
C ASP A 281 15.72 8.79 -7.62
N THR A 282 15.54 7.48 -7.75
CA THR A 282 16.38 6.44 -7.12
C THR A 282 17.84 6.45 -7.57
N SER A 283 18.17 7.16 -8.67
CA SER A 283 19.55 7.38 -9.10
C SER A 283 20.28 8.48 -8.33
N LYS A 284 19.54 9.32 -7.58
CA LYS A 284 20.07 10.47 -6.83
C LYS A 284 20.25 10.11 -5.35
N PRO A 285 21.20 10.72 -4.62
CA PRO A 285 21.30 10.54 -3.17
C PRO A 285 19.96 10.86 -2.48
N TYR A 286 19.58 10.10 -1.45
CA TYR A 286 18.35 10.37 -0.69
C TYR A 286 18.60 11.50 0.32
N LYS A 287 18.37 12.74 -0.09
CA LYS A 287 18.64 13.96 0.70
C LYS A 287 17.50 14.95 0.54
N LYS A 288 17.27 15.83 1.51
CA LYS A 288 16.20 16.85 1.44
C LYS A 288 16.21 17.67 0.15
N ALA A 289 17.40 17.92 -0.41
CA ALA A 289 17.59 18.67 -1.66
C ALA A 289 17.19 17.93 -2.95
N THR A 290 16.98 16.60 -2.90
CA THR A 290 16.61 15.74 -4.03
C THR A 290 15.23 15.11 -3.87
N LEU A 291 14.54 15.43 -2.77
CA LEU A 291 13.13 15.12 -2.55
C LEU A 291 12.28 16.30 -3.01
N ALA A 292 11.14 16.04 -3.66
CA ALA A 292 10.16 17.08 -3.97
C ALA A 292 8.75 16.66 -3.58
N THR A 293 7.91 17.67 -3.38
CA THR A 293 6.45 17.53 -3.30
C THR A 293 5.87 17.88 -4.67
N ILE A 294 5.15 16.96 -5.27
CA ILE A 294 4.60 17.07 -6.64
C ILE A 294 3.11 17.38 -6.67
N ALA A 295 2.40 17.06 -5.59
CA ALA A 295 0.99 17.38 -5.42
C ALA A 295 0.73 17.69 -3.94
N ARG A 296 -0.13 18.67 -3.69
CA ARG A 296 -0.60 19.04 -2.35
C ARG A 296 -2.00 19.61 -2.43
N ASN A 297 -2.91 19.08 -1.62
CA ASN A 297 -4.27 19.59 -1.56
C ASN A 297 -4.95 19.10 -0.27
N ASN A 298 -5.35 20.04 0.59
CA ASN A 298 -5.94 19.78 1.89
C ASN A 298 -7.39 19.26 1.83
N ASP A 299 -8.08 19.35 0.69
CA ASP A 299 -9.46 18.86 0.55
C ASP A 299 -9.49 17.44 -0.05
N THR A 300 -8.64 17.21 -1.05
CA THR A 300 -8.58 15.95 -1.79
C THR A 300 -7.64 14.96 -1.13
N LEU A 301 -6.47 15.37 -0.65
CA LEU A 301 -5.41 14.51 -0.11
C LEU A 301 -5.41 14.44 1.44
N VAL A 302 -6.57 14.49 2.09
CA VAL A 302 -6.68 14.53 3.58
C VAL A 302 -5.89 13.42 4.26
N PHE A 303 -6.08 12.16 3.85
CA PHE A 303 -5.25 11.05 4.28
C PHE A 303 -4.87 10.23 3.05
N PRO A 304 -3.72 10.50 2.40
CA PRO A 304 -3.28 9.72 1.26
C PRO A 304 -2.86 8.35 1.79
N ASN A 305 -3.70 7.34 1.61
CA ASN A 305 -3.64 6.07 2.31
C ASN A 305 -2.79 5.05 1.54
N ASP A 306 -2.99 4.92 0.23
CA ASP A 306 -2.29 3.95 -0.62
C ASP A 306 -1.78 4.60 -1.89
N LEU A 307 -0.75 4.00 -2.47
CA LEU A 307 -0.16 4.41 -3.73
C LEU A 307 0.37 3.17 -4.44
N ARG A 308 0.00 2.99 -5.70
CA ARG A 308 0.46 1.90 -6.57
C ARG A 308 0.79 2.43 -7.95
N ILE A 309 1.54 1.65 -8.71
CA ILE A 309 1.86 1.95 -10.11
C ILE A 309 1.40 0.76 -10.92
N ASP A 310 0.59 1.02 -11.94
CA ASP A 310 0.07 -0.03 -12.80
C ASP A 310 1.16 -0.65 -13.70
N HIS A 311 0.82 -1.78 -14.32
CA HIS A 311 1.69 -2.45 -15.28
C HIS A 311 1.44 -2.02 -16.73
N GLU A 312 0.62 -0.98 -16.96
CA GLU A 312 0.23 -0.54 -18.30
C GLU A 312 1.37 0.19 -19.03
N VAL A 313 1.15 0.49 -20.32
CA VAL A 313 2.06 1.30 -21.14
C VAL A 313 1.23 2.36 -21.86
N PRO A 314 1.33 3.66 -21.50
CA PRO A 314 2.15 4.22 -20.40
C PRO A 314 1.65 3.80 -19.00
N GLN A 315 2.55 3.85 -18.01
CA GLN A 315 2.17 3.58 -16.61
C GLN A 315 1.44 4.77 -16.00
N ASN A 316 0.51 4.52 -15.09
CA ASN A 316 -0.04 5.54 -14.20
C ASN A 316 0.30 5.24 -12.73
N VAL A 317 0.46 6.31 -11.96
CA VAL A 317 0.51 6.24 -10.49
C VAL A 317 -0.91 6.42 -9.99
N TRP A 318 -1.42 5.41 -9.30
CA TRP A 318 -2.74 5.40 -8.69
C TRP A 318 -2.62 5.62 -7.19
N MET A 319 -3.60 6.31 -6.62
CA MET A 319 -3.63 6.57 -5.19
C MET A 319 -5.03 6.60 -4.62
N ILE A 320 -5.14 6.04 -3.40
CA ILE A 320 -6.32 6.22 -2.55
C ILE A 320 -6.03 7.28 -1.53
N THR A 321 -6.95 8.21 -1.42
CA THR A 321 -7.04 9.10 -0.28
C THR A 321 -8.40 8.97 0.38
N ASN A 322 -8.39 8.96 1.70
CA ASN A 322 -9.59 8.85 2.50
C ASN A 322 -9.52 9.76 3.73
N ARG A 323 -10.39 9.51 4.71
CA ARG A 323 -10.39 10.17 6.01
C ARG A 323 -10.27 9.15 7.15
N LEU A 324 -9.35 8.19 6.99
CA LEU A 324 -9.21 7.03 7.88
C LEU A 324 -9.17 7.39 9.39
N PRO A 325 -8.41 8.40 9.85
CA PRO A 325 -8.45 8.80 11.26
C PRO A 325 -9.84 9.28 11.69
N MET A 326 -10.53 10.10 10.88
CA MET A 326 -11.88 10.55 11.18
C MET A 326 -12.85 9.38 11.26
N TYR A 327 -12.70 8.38 10.38
CA TYR A 327 -13.48 7.15 10.49
C TYR A 327 -13.24 6.39 11.76
N GLN A 328 -11.97 6.21 12.16
CA GLN A 328 -11.64 5.53 13.41
C GLN A 328 -12.43 6.13 14.58
N PHE A 329 -12.53 7.46 14.64
CA PHE A 329 -13.21 8.19 15.71
C PHE A 329 -14.69 8.53 15.44
N ASN A 330 -15.31 7.96 14.40
CA ASN A 330 -16.71 8.21 14.01
C ASN A 330 -17.03 9.68 13.67
N LEU A 331 -16.09 10.38 13.04
CA LEU A 331 -16.17 11.79 12.65
C LEU A 331 -16.39 12.00 11.14
N ILE A 332 -16.79 10.95 10.42
CA ILE A 332 -17.04 11.02 8.98
C ILE A 332 -18.36 11.75 8.71
N ASN A 333 -18.34 12.72 7.80
CA ASN A 333 -19.54 13.37 7.29
C ASN A 333 -20.03 12.65 6.03
N PRO A 334 -21.17 11.95 6.03
CA PRO A 334 -21.65 11.19 4.87
C PRO A 334 -22.08 12.06 3.69
N ASP A 335 -22.26 13.37 3.90
CA ASP A 335 -22.63 14.32 2.85
C ASP A 335 -21.42 14.86 2.05
N GLU A 336 -20.20 14.45 2.42
CA GLU A 336 -18.94 14.82 1.78
C GLU A 336 -18.29 13.64 1.04
N TYR A 337 -17.41 13.97 0.08
CA TYR A 337 -16.53 13.01 -0.58
C TYR A 337 -15.44 12.57 0.41
N ASN A 338 -15.62 11.40 1.03
CA ASN A 338 -14.70 10.88 2.04
C ASN A 338 -13.60 9.97 1.47
N PHE A 339 -13.78 9.47 0.26
CA PHE A 339 -12.90 8.51 -0.41
C PHE A 339 -12.63 9.02 -1.82
N ARG A 340 -11.39 8.92 -2.29
CA ARG A 340 -11.05 9.23 -3.67
C ARG A 340 -10.01 8.26 -4.16
N ILE A 341 -10.16 7.89 -5.42
CA ILE A 341 -9.22 7.09 -6.18
C ILE A 341 -8.73 8.01 -7.30
N MET A 342 -7.46 8.37 -7.29
CA MET A 342 -6.91 9.38 -8.19
C MET A 342 -5.72 8.83 -8.92
N TYR A 343 -5.34 9.47 -10.02
CA TYR A 343 -4.15 9.07 -10.76
C TYR A 343 -3.38 10.25 -11.31
N LEU A 344 -2.12 9.98 -11.61
CA LEU A 344 -1.23 10.91 -12.27
C LEU A 344 -0.33 10.18 -13.25
N ASP A 345 0.05 10.90 -14.30
CA ASP A 345 1.07 10.47 -15.24
C ASP A 345 2.46 10.70 -14.60
N PRO A 346 3.22 9.64 -14.29
CA PRO A 346 4.50 9.75 -13.60
C PRO A 346 5.50 10.62 -14.35
N VAL A 347 5.53 10.58 -15.69
CA VAL A 347 6.52 11.28 -16.52
C VAL A 347 6.19 12.78 -16.59
N ASN A 348 4.92 13.10 -16.78
CA ASN A 348 4.47 14.49 -16.87
C ASN A 348 4.52 15.18 -15.52
N THR A 349 4.13 14.50 -14.44
CA THR A 349 4.07 15.09 -13.10
C THR A 349 5.44 15.46 -12.54
N VAL A 350 6.49 14.69 -12.86
CA VAL A 350 7.85 14.98 -12.37
C VAL A 350 8.64 15.90 -13.29
N LYS A 351 8.08 16.26 -14.46
CA LYS A 351 8.76 17.08 -15.46
C LYS A 351 9.23 18.40 -14.85
N ASN A 352 10.48 18.78 -15.13
CA ASN A 352 11.11 20.00 -14.61
C ASN A 352 11.24 20.06 -13.07
N THR A 353 11.07 18.94 -12.36
CA THR A 353 11.35 18.85 -10.91
C THR A 353 12.72 18.24 -10.66
N VAL A 354 13.15 18.22 -9.40
CA VAL A 354 14.36 17.49 -8.98
C VAL A 354 14.22 15.96 -9.12
N CYS A 355 13.01 15.45 -9.31
CA CYS A 355 12.74 14.03 -9.57
C CYS A 355 12.76 13.67 -11.05
N ASP A 356 12.84 14.64 -11.97
CA ASP A 356 13.02 14.34 -13.39
C ASP A 356 14.39 13.69 -13.60
N SER A 357 14.41 12.47 -14.11
CA SER A 357 15.63 11.73 -14.40
C SER A 357 16.40 12.29 -15.60
N ARG A 358 15.75 13.11 -16.44
CA ARG A 358 16.39 13.83 -17.56
C ARG A 358 17.09 15.11 -17.10
N ASN A 359 16.74 15.63 -15.93
CA ASN A 359 17.42 16.79 -15.36
C ASN A 359 18.77 16.37 -14.78
N THR A 360 19.83 16.51 -15.57
CA THR A 360 21.23 16.35 -15.14
C THR A 360 21.81 17.60 -14.48
N VAL A 361 20.98 18.57 -14.09
CA VAL A 361 21.45 19.90 -13.69
C VAL A 361 22.02 19.89 -12.26
N SER A 362 23.28 20.33 -12.18
CA SER A 362 24.04 20.66 -10.97
C SER A 362 23.24 21.55 -10.00
N TYR A 363 23.29 21.22 -8.71
CA TYR A 363 22.68 21.95 -7.59
C TYR A 363 22.80 23.48 -7.70
N GLN A 364 21.83 24.13 -8.33
CA GLN A 364 21.56 25.55 -8.15
C GLN A 364 20.05 25.73 -7.99
N SER A 365 19.67 26.01 -6.74
CA SER A 365 18.42 26.61 -6.26
C SER A 365 17.22 26.58 -7.23
N PHE A 366 16.40 25.53 -7.16
CA PHE A 366 15.05 25.57 -7.71
C PHE A 366 14.08 26.16 -6.67
N LEU A 367 13.35 27.19 -7.07
CA LEU A 367 12.22 27.75 -6.33
C LEU A 367 10.99 26.81 -6.43
N PRO A 368 10.15 26.73 -5.39
CA PRO A 368 8.93 25.93 -5.43
C PRO A 368 7.88 26.65 -6.26
N GLY A 369 7.42 26.04 -7.35
CA GLY A 369 6.37 26.68 -8.13
C GLY A 369 5.99 25.97 -9.41
N PHE A 370 5.55 24.71 -9.34
CA PHE A 370 4.58 24.16 -10.30
C PHE A 370 3.81 23.03 -9.60
N SER A 371 2.54 23.29 -9.30
CA SER A 371 1.56 22.28 -8.89
C SER A 371 0.93 21.74 -10.16
N ALA A 372 1.28 20.50 -10.55
CA ALA A 372 0.46 19.79 -11.52
C ALA A 372 -0.78 19.31 -10.76
N ALA A 373 -1.97 19.76 -11.15
CA ALA A 373 -3.20 19.18 -10.63
C ALA A 373 -3.30 17.73 -11.13
N PRO A 374 -3.40 16.72 -10.25
CA PRO A 374 -3.75 15.37 -10.66
C PRO A 374 -4.99 15.36 -11.56
N SER A 375 -5.07 14.39 -12.47
CA SER A 375 -6.34 14.10 -13.15
C SER A 375 -7.17 13.19 -12.24
N TYR A 376 -8.44 13.51 -12.05
CA TYR A 376 -9.26 12.86 -11.02
C TYR A 376 -10.34 11.99 -11.66
N LEU A 377 -10.55 10.82 -11.07
CA LEU A 377 -11.86 10.19 -11.01
C LEU A 377 -12.36 10.44 -9.59
N ASP A 378 -13.24 11.43 -9.39
CA ASP A 378 -13.82 11.61 -8.07
C ASP A 378 -14.82 10.49 -7.81
N PHE A 379 -14.53 9.67 -6.79
CA PHE A 379 -15.47 8.67 -6.29
C PHE A 379 -16.26 9.26 -5.13
N ALA A 380 -17.51 9.68 -5.37
CA ALA A 380 -18.28 10.37 -4.35
C ALA A 380 -18.83 9.53 -3.21
N TYR A 381 -18.83 8.19 -3.18
CA TYR A 381 -19.65 7.36 -2.25
C TYR A 381 -20.75 8.14 -1.51
N ARG A 382 -21.65 8.77 -2.27
CA ARG A 382 -22.76 9.53 -1.68
C ARG A 382 -23.83 8.53 -1.30
N ARG A 383 -24.27 8.62 -0.05
CA ARG A 383 -25.47 7.92 0.42
C ARG A 383 -26.65 8.36 -0.46
N LYS A 384 -27.33 7.40 -1.10
CA LYS A 384 -28.76 7.53 -1.40
C LYS A 384 -29.52 6.55 -0.56
#